data_AF-A0A086ZTA0-F1
#
_entry.id   AF-A0A086ZTA0-F1
#
_cell.length_a   1.000
_cell.length_b   1.000
_cell.length_c   1.000
_cell.angle_alpha   90.00
_cell.angle_beta   90.00
_cell.angle_gamma   90.00
#
_symmetry.space_group_name_H-M   'P 1'
#
loop_
_entity.id
_entity.type
_entity.pdbx_description
1 polymer ?
#
loop_
_entity_poly.entity_id
_entity_poly.type
_entity_poly.pdbx_seq_one_letter_code
_entity_poly.pdbx_strand_id
1 'polypeptide(L)'
;MAEDNSAPNAENDSSGSPPEDIDWKARYEAELERSKSWRGKAEANKSAADELAALKESQLSETQKLEARAARAEKELNDLKTAQQRLTWRDEAAKKTGVPVDLLRGETAEEINAHAQAIKTYMAAQTKPSAAKVADPAGTPDAAANPNVGLLKQLFGGK
;
A
#
# COMPACT_ATOMS: atom_id res chain seq x y z
N MET A 1 -29.51 55.97 11.11
CA MET A 1 -30.92 55.79 11.47
C MET A 1 -30.94 55.20 12.88
N ALA A 2 -31.19 56.02 13.92
CA ALA A 2 -32.52 56.34 14.47
C ALA A 2 -33.03 55.14 15.32
N GLU A 3 -33.38 55.19 16.61
CA GLU A 3 -33.63 56.19 17.66
C GLU A 3 -33.42 55.45 19.01
N ASP A 4 -32.73 56.02 20.00
CA ASP A 4 -33.31 56.61 21.22
C ASP A 4 -34.63 55.98 21.72
N ASN A 5 -34.66 55.56 22.99
CA ASN A 5 -35.54 56.12 24.03
C ASN A 5 -36.08 55.08 25.05
N SER A 6 -35.73 55.34 26.31
CA SER A 6 -36.49 55.10 27.55
C SER A 6 -37.19 53.77 27.77
N ALA A 7 -36.63 52.97 28.68
CA ALA A 7 -37.43 52.16 29.57
C ALA A 7 -38.20 53.08 30.54
N PRO A 8 -39.55 53.09 30.54
CA PRO A 8 -40.27 53.79 31.59
C PRO A 8 -40.21 52.95 32.87
N ASN A 9 -39.70 53.56 33.93
CA ASN A 9 -40.04 53.18 35.28
C ASN A 9 -41.58 53.32 35.43
N ALA A 10 -42.23 52.24 35.82
CA ALA A 10 -43.61 52.27 36.29
C ALA A 10 -43.66 51.51 37.61
N GLU A 11 -43.38 52.25 38.68
CA GLU A 11 -43.99 51.98 39.98
C GLU A 11 -45.51 51.91 39.77
N ASN A 12 -46.14 50.83 40.24
CA ASN A 12 -47.58 50.86 40.49
C ASN A 12 -47.86 50.26 41.87
N ASP A 13 -48.03 51.19 42.79
CA ASP A 13 -48.67 51.04 44.09
C ASP A 13 -50.16 50.69 43.89
N SER A 14 -50.65 49.60 44.49
CA SER A 14 -52.09 49.40 44.69
C SER A 14 -52.38 48.40 45.81
N SER A 15 -52.44 48.97 47.01
CA SER A 15 -53.52 48.79 47.98
C SER A 15 -54.59 47.70 47.70
N GLY A 16 -54.70 46.77 48.65
CA GLY A 16 -55.97 46.36 49.25
C GLY A 16 -57.10 45.87 48.33
N SER A 17 -57.15 44.56 48.11
CA SER A 17 -58.39 43.81 47.96
C SER A 17 -58.21 42.42 48.60
N PRO A 18 -59.27 41.80 49.17
CA PRO A 18 -59.16 40.51 49.84
C PRO A 18 -58.63 39.46 48.84
N PRO A 19 -57.95 38.38 49.28
CA PRO A 19 -57.42 37.40 48.35
C PRO A 19 -58.59 36.81 47.56
N GLU A 20 -58.73 37.22 46.29
CA GLU A 20 -59.55 36.49 45.33
C GLU A 20 -59.06 35.05 45.40
N ASP A 21 -59.99 34.13 45.67
CA ASP A 21 -59.75 32.70 45.84
C ASP A 21 -58.66 32.24 44.88
N ILE A 22 -57.44 32.05 45.42
CA ILE A 22 -56.33 31.53 44.63
C ILE A 22 -56.80 30.17 44.17
N ASP A 23 -57.06 30.03 42.87
CA ASP A 23 -57.47 28.77 42.27
C ASP A 23 -56.25 27.84 42.22
N TRP A 24 -55.89 27.32 43.40
CA TRP A 24 -54.80 26.38 43.62
C TRP A 24 -54.99 25.13 42.77
N LYS A 25 -56.25 24.80 42.44
CA LYS A 25 -56.60 23.71 41.55
C LYS A 25 -56.20 24.02 40.12
N ALA A 26 -56.53 25.21 39.60
CA ALA A 26 -56.07 25.64 38.27
C ALA A 26 -54.54 25.71 38.16
N ARG A 27 -53.83 26.17 39.21
CA ARG A 27 -52.35 26.17 39.20
C ARG A 27 -51.75 24.78 39.21
N TYR A 28 -52.33 23.85 39.96
CA TYR A 28 -51.89 22.46 39.98
C TYR A 28 -52.13 21.77 38.64
N GLU A 29 -53.31 21.97 38.04
CA GLU A 29 -53.65 21.44 36.73
C GLU A 29 -52.73 21.99 35.63
N ALA A 30 -52.43 23.30 35.66
CA ALA A 30 -51.49 23.93 34.73
C ALA A 30 -50.05 23.38 34.86
N GLU A 31 -49.57 23.12 36.08
CA GLU A 31 -48.25 22.53 36.30
C GLU A 31 -48.19 21.06 35.87
N LEU A 32 -49.29 20.32 36.03
CA LEU A 32 -49.41 18.93 35.55
C LEU A 32 -49.38 18.86 34.02
N GLU A 33 -50.08 19.76 33.35
CA GLU A 33 -50.05 19.89 31.89
C GLU A 33 -48.67 20.30 31.39
N ARG A 34 -48.01 21.24 32.09
CA ARG A 34 -46.62 21.60 31.85
C ARG A 34 -45.70 20.38 32.01
N SER A 35 -45.77 19.65 33.12
CA SER A 35 -44.98 18.44 33.35
C SER A 35 -45.16 17.40 32.22
N LYS A 36 -46.41 17.15 31.80
CA LYS A 36 -46.72 16.26 30.67
C LYS A 36 -46.11 16.78 29.36
N SER A 37 -46.22 18.07 29.07
CA SER A 37 -45.67 18.67 27.85
C SER A 37 -44.13 18.60 27.81
N TRP A 38 -43.48 18.80 28.96
CA TRP A 38 -42.02 18.71 29.08
C TRP A 38 -41.55 17.28 28.95
N ARG A 39 -42.28 16.33 29.56
CA ARG A 39 -42.03 14.90 29.36
C ARG A 39 -42.17 14.51 27.90
N GLY A 40 -43.24 14.93 27.22
CA GLY A 40 -43.44 14.66 25.79
C GLY A 40 -42.32 15.23 24.92
N LYS A 41 -41.89 16.47 25.20
CA LYS A 41 -40.74 17.09 24.52
C LYS A 41 -39.43 16.36 24.79
N ALA A 42 -39.19 15.93 26.02
CA ALA A 42 -37.98 15.18 26.39
C ALA A 42 -37.95 13.80 25.72
N GLU A 43 -39.09 13.11 25.67
CA GLU A 43 -39.22 11.81 25.03
C GLU A 43 -39.05 11.90 23.50
N ALA A 44 -39.63 12.93 22.88
CA ALA A 44 -39.42 13.22 21.46
C ALA A 44 -37.95 13.58 21.15
N ASN A 45 -37.31 14.39 22.00
CA ASN A 45 -35.90 14.75 21.83
C ASN A 45 -34.99 13.53 21.99
N LYS A 46 -35.29 12.66 22.97
CA LYS A 46 -34.59 11.38 23.16
C LYS A 46 -34.72 10.47 21.95
N SER A 47 -35.94 10.26 21.44
CA SER A 47 -36.16 9.44 20.23
C SER A 47 -35.37 9.98 19.04
N ALA A 48 -35.41 11.29 18.81
CA ALA A 48 -34.66 11.93 17.73
C ALA A 48 -33.13 11.77 17.90
N ALA A 49 -32.63 11.83 19.14
CA ALA A 49 -31.22 11.61 19.43
C ALA A 49 -30.81 10.14 19.20
N ASP A 50 -31.64 9.19 19.60
CA ASP A 50 -31.40 7.76 19.41
C ASP A 50 -31.39 7.40 17.91
N GLU A 51 -32.32 7.95 17.11
CA GLU A 51 -32.35 7.78 15.65
C GLU A 51 -31.11 8.39 14.97
N LEU A 52 -30.68 9.58 15.40
CA LEU A 52 -29.45 10.21 14.90
C LEU A 52 -28.20 9.39 15.24
N ALA A 53 -28.14 8.82 16.44
CA ALA A 53 -27.05 7.97 16.87
C ALA A 53 -27.00 6.69 16.02
N ALA A 54 -28.14 6.03 15.82
CA ALA A 54 -28.25 4.83 14.99
C ALA A 54 -27.84 5.10 13.54
N LEU A 55 -28.27 6.23 12.96
CA LEU A 55 -27.91 6.60 11.58
C LEU A 55 -26.41 6.92 11.42
N LYS A 56 -25.80 7.55 12.43
CA LYS A 56 -24.35 7.81 12.43
C LYS A 56 -23.57 6.52 12.56
N GLU A 57 -23.99 5.61 13.43
CA GLU A 57 -23.33 4.31 13.59
C GLU A 57 -23.45 3.47 12.32
N SER A 58 -24.61 3.45 11.66
CA SER A 58 -24.78 2.75 10.38
C SER A 58 -23.90 3.35 9.29
N GLN A 59 -23.85 4.68 9.17
CA GLN A 59 -22.97 5.36 8.20
C GLN A 59 -21.51 5.09 8.48
N LEU A 60 -21.06 5.15 9.74
CA LEU A 60 -19.68 4.84 10.11
C LEU A 60 -19.35 3.37 9.79
N SER A 61 -20.26 2.43 10.03
CA SER A 61 -20.07 1.03 9.66
C SER A 61 -19.95 0.84 8.14
N GLU A 62 -20.75 1.57 7.36
CA GLU A 62 -20.68 1.53 5.90
C GLU A 62 -19.42 2.19 5.37
N THR A 63 -19.03 3.37 5.87
CA THR A 63 -17.80 4.04 5.45
C THR A 63 -16.58 3.21 5.78
N GLN A 64 -16.50 2.60 6.97
CA GLN A 64 -15.43 1.68 7.33
C GLN A 64 -15.35 0.47 6.39
N LYS A 65 -16.51 -0.11 6.00
CA LYS A 65 -16.54 -1.20 5.01
C LYS A 65 -16.08 -0.74 3.64
N LEU A 66 -16.46 0.48 3.21
CA LEU A 66 -16.03 1.06 1.95
C LEU A 66 -14.54 1.36 1.94
N GLU A 67 -14.00 1.97 3.00
CA GLU A 67 -12.57 2.23 3.18
C GLU A 67 -11.77 0.93 3.18
N ALA A 68 -12.23 -0.11 3.88
CA ALA A 68 -11.58 -1.42 3.86
C ALA A 68 -11.57 -2.05 2.47
N ARG A 69 -12.63 -1.87 1.67
CA ARG A 69 -12.66 -2.32 0.27
C ARG A 69 -11.74 -1.49 -0.63
N ALA A 70 -11.73 -0.17 -0.45
CA ALA A 70 -10.85 0.74 -1.18
C ALA A 70 -9.38 0.41 -0.90
N ALA A 71 -8.99 0.27 0.37
CA ALA A 71 -7.64 -0.08 0.76
C ALA A 71 -7.20 -1.46 0.22
N ARG A 72 -8.11 -2.44 0.13
CA ARG A 72 -7.83 -3.73 -0.52
C ARG A 72 -7.61 -3.57 -2.02
N ALA A 73 -8.49 -2.84 -2.70
CA ALA A 73 -8.36 -2.58 -4.13
C ALA A 73 -7.07 -1.82 -4.46
N GLU A 74 -6.71 -0.81 -3.65
CA GLU A 74 -5.47 -0.06 -3.80
C GLU A 74 -4.23 -0.94 -3.62
N LYS A 75 -4.24 -1.85 -2.64
CA LYS A 75 -3.16 -2.83 -2.45
C LYS A 75 -3.03 -3.75 -3.66
N GLU A 76 -4.13 -4.32 -4.15
CA GLU A 76 -4.13 -5.18 -5.33
C GLU A 76 -3.61 -4.45 -6.58
N LEU A 77 -4.01 -3.19 -6.78
CA LEU A 77 -3.50 -2.37 -7.88
C LEU A 77 -2.00 -2.09 -7.75
N ASN A 78 -1.52 -1.80 -6.54
CA ASN A 78 -0.10 -1.59 -6.30
C ASN A 78 0.70 -2.88 -6.52
N ASP A 79 0.19 -4.02 -6.06
CA ASP A 79 0.83 -5.33 -6.26
C ASP A 79 0.91 -5.70 -7.74
N LEU A 80 -0.15 -5.46 -8.51
CA LEU A 80 -0.15 -5.66 -9.97
C LEU A 80 0.82 -4.71 -10.67
N LYS A 81 0.84 -3.43 -10.27
CA LYS A 81 1.75 -2.43 -10.85
C LYS A 81 3.21 -2.79 -10.55
N THR A 82 3.53 -3.18 -9.32
CA THR A 82 4.89 -3.59 -8.96
C THR A 82 5.28 -4.88 -9.69
N ALA A 83 4.36 -5.85 -9.85
CA ALA A 83 4.61 -7.05 -10.63
C ALA A 83 4.92 -6.73 -12.10
N GLN A 84 4.15 -5.82 -12.73
CA GLN A 84 4.43 -5.35 -14.09
C GLN A 84 5.79 -4.66 -14.19
N GLN A 85 6.12 -3.78 -13.25
CA GLN A 85 7.44 -3.13 -13.21
C GLN A 85 8.58 -4.15 -13.09
N ARG A 86 8.44 -5.16 -12.22
CA ARG A 86 9.42 -6.24 -12.10
C ARG A 86 9.59 -7.01 -13.41
N LEU A 87 8.50 -7.33 -14.12
CA LEU A 87 8.58 -7.98 -15.43
C LEU A 87 9.34 -7.11 -16.43
N THR A 88 9.04 -5.81 -16.50
CA THR A 88 9.75 -4.89 -17.41
C THR A 88 11.25 -4.83 -17.09
N TRP A 89 11.65 -4.79 -15.82
CA TRP A 89 13.06 -4.81 -15.44
C TRP A 89 13.75 -6.13 -15.82
N ARG A 90 13.06 -7.27 -15.68
CA ARG A 90 13.58 -8.58 -16.11
C ARG A 90 13.74 -8.65 -17.61
N ASP A 91 12.78 -8.13 -18.38
CA ASP A 91 12.86 -8.08 -19.85
C ASP A 91 14.03 -7.22 -20.32
N GLU A 92 14.25 -6.06 -19.70
CA GLU A 92 15.39 -5.20 -20.01
C GLU A 92 16.73 -5.85 -19.64
N ALA A 93 16.83 -6.46 -18.46
CA ALA A 93 18.04 -7.13 -18.01
C ALA A 93 18.37 -8.34 -18.90
N ALA A 94 17.35 -9.11 -19.30
CA ALA A 94 17.48 -10.22 -20.23
C ALA A 94 18.00 -9.77 -21.60
N LYS A 95 17.42 -8.71 -22.18
CA LYS A 95 17.88 -8.13 -23.45
C LYS A 95 19.33 -7.66 -23.38
N LYS A 96 19.74 -7.04 -22.27
CA LYS A 96 21.12 -6.52 -22.09
C LYS A 96 22.16 -7.62 -21.89
N THR A 97 21.80 -8.72 -21.23
CA THR A 97 22.75 -9.77 -20.84
C THR A 97 22.71 -11.00 -21.75
N GLY A 98 21.63 -11.19 -22.51
CA GLY A 98 21.38 -12.38 -23.31
C GLY A 98 20.88 -13.59 -22.51
N VAL A 99 20.53 -13.39 -21.24
CA VAL A 99 20.01 -14.44 -20.35
C VAL A 99 18.48 -14.50 -20.44
N PRO A 100 17.85 -15.68 -20.58
CA PRO A 100 16.40 -15.82 -20.59
C PRO A 100 15.72 -15.20 -19.36
N VAL A 101 14.61 -14.51 -19.58
CA VAL A 101 13.81 -13.83 -18.54
C VAL A 101 13.38 -14.79 -17.42
N ASP A 102 13.08 -16.05 -17.75
CA ASP A 102 12.67 -17.09 -16.80
C ASP A 102 13.75 -17.44 -15.77
N LEU A 103 15.03 -17.27 -16.13
CA LEU A 103 16.16 -17.56 -15.24
C LEU A 103 16.50 -16.38 -14.32
N LEU A 104 16.06 -15.17 -14.63
CA LEU A 104 16.32 -14.00 -13.79
C LEU A 104 15.47 -14.07 -12.53
N ARG A 105 15.96 -13.52 -11.41
CA ARG A 105 15.21 -13.44 -10.15
C ARG A 105 15.64 -12.17 -9.44
N GLY A 106 14.76 -11.63 -8.60
CA GLY A 106 14.99 -10.38 -7.88
C GLY A 106 13.71 -9.58 -7.76
N GLU A 107 13.62 -8.79 -6.68
CA GLU A 107 12.50 -7.91 -6.43
C GLU A 107 12.77 -6.48 -6.92
N THR A 108 14.06 -6.11 -7.01
CA THR A 108 14.55 -4.80 -7.44
C THR A 108 15.28 -4.87 -8.78
N ALA A 109 15.36 -3.73 -9.49
CA ALA A 109 16.07 -3.64 -10.76
C ALA A 109 17.56 -3.98 -10.60
N GLU A 110 18.17 -3.58 -9.49
CA GLU A 110 19.57 -3.81 -9.17
C GLU A 110 19.85 -5.29 -8.96
N GLU A 111 19.01 -5.99 -8.18
CA GLU A 111 19.12 -7.44 -7.97
C GLU A 111 18.97 -8.21 -9.27
N ILE A 112 17.97 -7.87 -10.07
CA ILE A 112 17.72 -8.51 -11.37
C ILE A 112 18.94 -8.33 -12.29
N ASN A 113 19.50 -7.12 -12.36
CA ASN A 113 20.68 -6.85 -13.20
C ASN A 113 21.93 -7.56 -12.67
N ALA A 114 22.17 -7.54 -11.36
CA ALA A 114 23.31 -8.22 -10.74
C ALA A 114 23.24 -9.75 -10.99
N HIS A 115 22.05 -10.33 -10.85
CA HIS A 115 21.82 -11.75 -11.13
C HIS A 115 22.03 -12.07 -12.61
N ALA A 116 21.52 -11.22 -13.51
CA ALA A 116 21.72 -11.38 -14.95
C ALA A 116 23.22 -11.34 -15.33
N GLN A 117 23.99 -10.43 -14.73
CA GLN A 117 25.44 -10.36 -14.93
C GLN A 117 26.17 -11.58 -14.36
N ALA A 118 25.78 -12.07 -13.18
CA ALA A 118 26.36 -13.27 -12.58
C ALA A 118 26.12 -14.52 -13.43
N ILE A 119 24.93 -14.68 -14.01
CA ILE A 119 24.66 -15.77 -14.95
C ILE A 119 25.50 -15.59 -16.22
N LYS A 120 25.59 -14.37 -16.77
CA LYS A 120 26.40 -14.09 -17.96
C LYS A 120 27.87 -14.45 -17.75
N THR A 121 28.48 -14.08 -16.62
CA THR A 121 29.88 -14.41 -16.32
C THR A 121 30.08 -15.92 -16.15
N TYR A 122 29.15 -16.60 -15.48
CA TYR A 122 29.17 -18.05 -15.34
C TYR A 122 29.07 -18.77 -16.69
N MET A 123 28.14 -18.35 -17.56
CA MET A 123 28.01 -18.92 -18.90
C MET A 123 29.26 -18.67 -19.74
N ALA A 124 29.82 -17.46 -19.70
CA ALA A 124 31.06 -17.14 -20.43
C ALA A 124 32.27 -17.97 -19.95
N ALA A 125 32.35 -18.26 -18.66
CA ALA A 125 33.37 -19.13 -18.09
C ALA A 125 33.21 -20.59 -18.55
N GLN A 126 31.97 -21.08 -18.63
CA GLN A 126 31.66 -22.46 -19.04
C GLN A 126 31.79 -22.69 -20.55
N THR A 127 31.47 -21.68 -21.37
CA THR A 127 31.56 -21.77 -22.84
C THR A 127 32.97 -21.56 -23.36
N LYS A 128 33.95 -21.19 -22.52
CA LYS A 128 35.33 -21.01 -22.95
C LYS A 128 35.91 -22.40 -23.21
N PRO A 129 36.22 -22.78 -24.48
CA PRO A 129 36.77 -24.10 -24.75
C PRO A 129 38.13 -24.19 -24.06
N SER A 130 38.21 -25.06 -23.04
CA SER A 130 39.45 -25.55 -22.48
C SER A 130 40.05 -26.59 -23.44
N ALA A 131 40.24 -26.19 -24.69
CA ALA A 131 41.03 -26.96 -25.63
C ALA A 131 42.39 -26.27 -25.68
N ALA A 132 43.45 -26.99 -25.33
CA ALA A 132 44.80 -26.54 -25.62
C ALA A 132 44.86 -26.15 -27.10
N LYS A 133 45.30 -24.93 -27.40
CA LYS A 133 45.56 -24.53 -28.80
C LYS A 133 46.65 -25.47 -29.32
N VAL A 134 46.26 -26.49 -30.06
CA VAL A 134 47.19 -27.28 -30.85
C VAL A 134 47.74 -26.33 -31.91
N ALA A 135 48.99 -25.92 -31.75
CA ALA A 135 49.70 -25.19 -32.77
C ALA A 135 49.86 -26.14 -33.96
N ASP A 136 49.19 -25.80 -35.07
CA ASP A 136 49.22 -26.52 -36.34
C ASP A 136 48.65 -27.96 -36.32
N PRO A 137 47.32 -28.14 -36.44
CA PRO A 137 46.70 -29.46 -36.53
C PRO A 137 46.99 -30.19 -37.85
N ALA A 138 47.58 -29.51 -38.84
CA ALA A 138 47.94 -30.06 -40.14
C ALA A 138 49.47 -30.19 -40.33
N GLY A 139 50.26 -29.68 -39.37
CA GLY A 139 51.71 -29.72 -39.39
C GLY A 139 52.21 -31.14 -39.15
N THR A 140 53.07 -31.63 -40.04
CA THR A 140 53.86 -32.82 -39.77
C THR A 140 54.76 -32.56 -38.56
N PRO A 141 54.76 -33.44 -37.53
CA PRO A 141 55.63 -33.26 -36.38
C PRO A 141 57.09 -33.22 -36.84
N ASP A 142 57.78 -32.15 -36.48
CA ASP A 142 59.20 -31.99 -36.82
C ASP A 142 60.00 -33.05 -36.05
N ALA A 143 60.48 -34.06 -36.78
CA ALA A 143 61.26 -35.15 -36.21
C ALA A 143 62.58 -34.64 -35.58
N ALA A 144 63.03 -33.43 -35.88
CA ALA A 144 64.21 -32.84 -35.24
C ALA A 144 63.99 -32.45 -33.77
N ALA A 145 62.74 -32.35 -33.31
CA ALA A 145 62.40 -31.95 -31.94
C ALA A 145 62.41 -33.12 -30.93
N ASN A 146 62.55 -34.37 -31.38
CA ASN A 146 62.59 -35.52 -30.49
C ASN A 146 64.02 -35.72 -29.94
N PRO A 147 64.26 -35.55 -28.62
CA PRO A 147 65.61 -35.63 -28.03
C PRO A 147 66.27 -37.01 -28.17
N ASN A 148 65.48 -38.03 -28.50
CA ASN A 148 65.92 -39.42 -28.66
C ASN A 148 66.30 -39.78 -30.11
N VAL A 149 66.18 -38.86 -31.07
CA VAL A 149 66.48 -39.14 -32.49
C VAL A 149 67.97 -39.40 -32.71
N GLY A 150 68.83 -38.69 -31.98
CA GLY A 150 70.27 -38.96 -31.99
C GLY A 150 70.61 -40.34 -31.44
N LEU A 151 69.93 -40.76 -30.37
CA LEU A 151 70.13 -42.08 -29.73
C LEU A 151 69.67 -43.22 -30.65
N LEU A 152 68.51 -43.07 -31.31
CA LEU A 152 68.01 -44.07 -32.27
C LEU A 152 68.93 -44.20 -33.48
N LYS A 153 69.48 -43.09 -34.00
CA LYS A 153 70.44 -43.14 -35.10
C LYS A 153 71.77 -43.79 -34.69
N GLN A 154 72.18 -43.65 -33.44
CA GLN A 154 73.38 -44.29 -32.89
C GLN A 154 73.18 -45.78 -32.60
N LEU A 155 71.98 -46.21 -32.20
CA LEU A 155 71.66 -47.62 -31.92
C LEU A 155 71.33 -48.43 -33.18
N PHE A 156 70.73 -47.81 -34.20
CA PHE A 156 70.19 -48.52 -35.37
C PHE A 156 70.73 -48.06 -36.72
N GLY A 157 71.57 -47.02 -36.78
CA GLY A 157 72.08 -46.44 -38.04
C GLY A 157 73.47 -46.89 -38.46
N GLY A 158 74.03 -47.93 -37.84
CA GLY A 158 75.37 -48.44 -38.14
C GLY A 158 75.37 -49.67 -39.06
N LYS A 159 75.33 -49.44 -40.38
CA LYS A 159 76.13 -50.10 -41.43
C LYS A 159 75.84 -49.50 -42.80
#